data_AF-A0A7S7AM97-F1
#
_entry.id   AF-A0A7S7AM97-F1
#
_cell.length_a   1.000
_cell.length_b   1.000
_cell.length_c   1.000
_cell.angle_alpha   90.00
_cell.angle_beta   90.00
_cell.angle_gamma   90.00
#
_symmetry.space_group_name_H-M   'P 1'
#
loop_
_entity.id
_entity.type
_entity.pdbx_description
1 polymer ?
#
loop_
_entity_poly.entity_id
_entity_poly.type
_entity_poly.pdbx_seq_one_letter_code
_entity_poly.pdbx_strand_id
1 'polypeptide(L)'
;MGLRKSIRKIFYHLRFKYLFYKNIRGNCINAENYADPILLGNPKYTQIPKKIWIYWNNNPSKLILDCIDQVKKINTEYEIFFLDDNTIINYCKIDFNVFHELTPQQKSDLIRFDLLYNYGGIWLDASIILYRDLNWILQLCQDNKKECFAFYRKPNTIFFDFPVIENWLLATSAKNNFFKFWRDELSYALTIGVDNYLHNISNLPNPNLYFQKIKNLKYFIAYVACQKVLRKEIPNIYLINCDKNAFLYQNITPKNKYVFLENMTLNYNPSQPPHLIKLIGSQRKNIEHYYNLKKFKKNSLLDFKLNCNN
;
A
#
# COMPACT_ATOMS: atom_id res chain seq x y z
N MET A 1 21.59 12.04 -26.09
CA MET A 1 21.31 11.20 -24.88
C MET A 1 20.11 10.24 -25.00
N GLY A 2 19.26 10.32 -26.04
CA GLY A 2 18.06 9.46 -26.21
C GLY A 2 18.33 8.05 -26.76
N LEU A 3 19.25 7.89 -27.72
CA LEU A 3 19.54 6.60 -28.39
C LEU A 3 19.99 5.50 -27.40
N ARG A 4 20.85 5.84 -26.43
CA ARG A 4 21.32 4.87 -25.41
C ARG A 4 20.19 4.36 -24.50
N LYS A 5 19.17 5.19 -24.22
CA LYS A 5 18.02 4.78 -23.39
C LYS A 5 17.08 3.83 -24.14
N SER A 6 16.86 4.05 -25.45
CA SER A 6 16.02 3.16 -26.26
C SER A 6 16.68 1.80 -26.49
N ILE A 7 17.97 1.78 -26.83
CA ILE A 7 18.76 0.55 -27.00
C ILE A 7 18.74 -0.28 -25.71
N ARG A 8 18.93 0.36 -24.55
CA ARG A 8 18.88 -0.34 -23.26
C ARG A 8 17.51 -0.98 -22.99
N LYS A 9 16.41 -0.29 -23.33
CA LYS A 9 15.06 -0.81 -23.16
C LYS A 9 14.81 -2.02 -24.06
N ILE A 10 15.26 -1.96 -25.31
CA ILE A 10 15.17 -3.08 -26.28
C ILE A 10 15.99 -4.26 -25.77
N PHE A 11 17.21 -4.04 -25.30
CA PHE A 11 18.05 -5.08 -24.72
C PHE A 11 17.36 -5.81 -23.58
N TYR A 12 16.82 -5.09 -22.58
CA TYR A 12 16.12 -5.74 -21.46
C TYR A 12 14.86 -6.48 -21.87
N HIS A 13 14.14 -5.97 -22.87
CA HIS A 13 12.97 -6.65 -23.44
C HIS A 13 13.35 -7.97 -24.11
N LEU A 14 14.38 -7.96 -24.96
CA LEU A 14 14.88 -9.15 -25.66
C LEU A 14 15.47 -10.15 -24.68
N ARG A 15 16.24 -9.68 -23.69
CA ARG A 15 16.78 -10.51 -22.59
C ARG A 15 15.65 -11.20 -21.82
N PHE A 16 14.66 -10.44 -21.37
CA PHE A 16 13.51 -11.00 -20.63
C PHE A 16 12.79 -12.07 -21.47
N LYS A 17 12.49 -11.78 -22.74
CA LYS A 17 11.88 -12.76 -23.65
C LYS A 17 12.73 -14.02 -23.78
N TYR A 18 14.03 -13.87 -24.04
CA TYR A 18 14.96 -14.99 -24.17
C TYR A 18 14.95 -15.87 -22.91
N LEU A 19 15.12 -15.28 -21.73
CA LEU A 19 15.09 -16.00 -20.45
C LEU A 19 13.74 -16.70 -20.23
N PHE A 20 12.62 -16.02 -20.52
CA PHE A 20 11.28 -16.56 -20.33
C PHE A 20 10.99 -17.76 -21.24
N TYR A 21 11.35 -17.68 -22.53
CA TYR A 21 11.11 -18.74 -23.50
C TYR A 21 12.11 -19.90 -23.35
N LYS A 22 13.36 -19.63 -22.99
CA LYS A 22 14.35 -20.67 -22.67
C LYS A 22 14.21 -21.24 -21.26
N ASN A 23 13.26 -20.72 -20.47
CA ASN A 23 13.02 -21.12 -19.09
C ASN A 23 14.29 -21.05 -18.22
N ILE A 24 15.13 -20.05 -18.45
CA ILE A 24 16.32 -19.79 -17.64
C ILE A 24 15.85 -18.94 -16.45
N ARG A 25 15.82 -19.55 -15.26
CA ARG A 25 15.21 -18.98 -14.07
C ARG A 25 16.28 -18.64 -13.03
N GLY A 26 16.18 -17.46 -12.45
CA GLY A 26 16.90 -17.10 -11.23
C GLY A 26 16.06 -17.35 -9.98
N ASN A 27 16.58 -16.92 -8.83
CA ASN A 27 15.85 -16.86 -7.57
C ASN A 27 15.53 -15.41 -7.22
N CYS A 28 14.31 -15.17 -6.73
CA CYS A 28 13.96 -13.91 -6.11
C CYS A 28 14.79 -13.70 -4.83
N ILE A 29 15.05 -12.44 -4.49
CA ILE A 29 15.72 -12.07 -3.24
C ILE A 29 14.77 -12.20 -2.04
N ASN A 30 15.31 -12.54 -0.88
CA ASN A 30 14.53 -12.65 0.36
C ASN A 30 13.96 -11.30 0.80
N ALA A 31 12.74 -11.31 1.32
CA ALA A 31 12.11 -10.14 1.89
C ALA A 31 12.42 -9.98 3.38
N GLU A 32 12.77 -8.75 3.79
CA GLU A 32 12.87 -8.41 5.21
C GLU A 32 11.47 -7.96 5.70
N ASN A 33 10.62 -8.94 6.04
CA ASN A 33 9.20 -8.69 6.38
C ASN A 33 8.97 -7.77 7.58
N TYR A 34 9.96 -7.64 8.48
CA TYR A 34 9.91 -6.81 9.68
C TYR A 34 10.99 -5.71 9.70
N ALA A 35 11.43 -5.27 8.51
CA ALA A 35 12.60 -4.40 8.39
C ALA A 35 12.43 -3.01 9.02
N ASP A 36 13.51 -2.55 9.65
CA ASP A 36 13.73 -1.19 10.15
C ASP A 36 12.50 -0.65 10.92
N PRO A 37 12.05 -1.30 12.01
CA PRO A 37 10.81 -0.90 12.66
C PRO A 37 10.92 0.48 13.33
N ILE A 38 9.83 1.26 13.29
CA ILE A 38 9.69 2.50 14.05
C ILE A 38 8.48 2.35 14.97
N LEU A 39 8.71 2.53 16.27
CA LEU A 39 7.67 2.46 17.29
C LEU A 39 7.45 3.85 17.86
N LEU A 40 6.26 4.42 17.69
CA LEU A 40 5.90 5.73 18.22
C LEU A 40 4.83 5.63 19.30
N GLY A 41 4.73 6.66 20.13
CA GLY A 41 3.73 6.78 21.19
C GLY A 41 3.92 5.83 22.39
N ASN A 42 3.33 6.22 23.52
CA ASN A 42 3.42 5.45 24.77
C ASN A 42 2.71 4.11 24.65
N PRO A 43 3.25 3.00 25.20
CA PRO A 43 2.64 1.67 25.14
C PRO A 43 1.17 1.68 25.57
N LYS A 44 0.29 1.25 24.65
CA LYS A 44 -1.14 1.13 24.84
C LYS A 44 -1.65 0.12 23.84
N TYR A 45 -2.44 -0.84 24.27
CA TYR A 45 -3.01 -1.83 23.37
C TYR A 45 -4.51 -1.86 23.51
N THR A 46 -5.18 -1.69 22.38
CA THR A 46 -6.59 -1.97 22.21
C THR A 46 -6.70 -2.98 21.08
N GLN A 47 -7.50 -4.03 21.27
CA GLN A 47 -7.66 -5.09 20.28
C GLN A 47 -8.08 -4.50 18.93
N ILE A 48 -7.30 -4.79 17.89
CA ILE A 48 -7.67 -4.48 16.51
C ILE A 48 -8.69 -5.54 16.06
N PRO A 49 -9.91 -5.15 15.63
CA PRO A 49 -10.92 -6.09 15.14
C PRO A 49 -10.43 -6.90 13.94
N LYS A 50 -10.83 -8.18 13.84
CA LYS A 50 -10.59 -9.03 12.67
C LYS A 50 -11.54 -8.67 11.51
N LYS A 51 -11.44 -7.42 11.03
CA LYS A 51 -12.16 -6.88 9.87
C LYS A 51 -11.18 -6.44 8.81
N ILE A 52 -11.41 -6.78 7.55
CA ILE A 52 -10.62 -6.29 6.41
C ILE A 52 -11.53 -5.48 5.49
N TRP A 53 -11.17 -4.22 5.29
CA TRP A 53 -11.85 -3.29 4.39
C TRP A 53 -11.06 -3.17 3.10
N ILE A 54 -11.73 -3.47 1.99
CA ILE A 54 -11.20 -3.32 0.63
C ILE A 54 -12.22 -2.52 -0.15
N TYR A 55 -11.80 -1.41 -0.76
CA TYR A 55 -12.65 -0.63 -1.64
C TYR A 55 -12.06 -0.59 -3.05
N TRP A 56 -12.93 -0.71 -4.05
CA TRP A 56 -12.57 -0.56 -5.45
C TRP A 56 -13.66 0.18 -6.20
N ASN A 57 -13.29 1.26 -6.88
CA ASN A 57 -14.21 1.98 -7.75
C ASN A 57 -14.17 1.39 -9.17
N ASN A 58 -15.34 1.28 -9.81
CA ASN A 58 -15.55 0.63 -11.11
C ASN A 58 -15.30 -0.90 -11.12
N ASN A 59 -15.25 -1.48 -12.31
CA ASN A 59 -15.04 -2.90 -12.50
C ASN A 59 -13.58 -3.31 -12.20
N PRO A 60 -13.32 -4.22 -11.24
CA PRO A 60 -11.99 -4.75 -10.98
C PRO A 60 -11.49 -5.63 -12.13
N SER A 61 -10.19 -5.60 -12.41
CA SER A 61 -9.58 -6.52 -13.37
C SER A 61 -9.52 -7.94 -12.80
N LYS A 62 -9.27 -8.95 -13.66
CA LYS A 62 -9.15 -10.33 -13.20
C LYS A 62 -8.04 -10.51 -12.15
N LEU A 63 -6.92 -9.82 -12.31
CA LEU A 63 -5.84 -9.82 -11.32
C LEU A 63 -6.30 -9.26 -9.97
N ILE A 64 -7.05 -8.15 -9.97
CA ILE A 64 -7.58 -7.56 -8.74
C ILE A 64 -8.57 -8.51 -8.05
N LEU A 65 -9.49 -9.12 -8.81
CA LEU A 65 -10.41 -10.12 -8.28
C LEU A 65 -9.66 -11.31 -7.65
N ASP A 66 -8.63 -11.82 -8.33
CA ASP A 66 -7.82 -12.93 -7.80
C ASP A 66 -7.00 -12.51 -6.57
N CYS A 67 -6.54 -11.27 -6.46
CA CYS A 67 -5.95 -10.74 -5.22
C CYS A 67 -6.97 -10.76 -4.07
N ILE A 68 -8.19 -10.28 -4.31
CA ILE A 68 -9.26 -10.26 -3.29
C ILE A 68 -9.65 -11.69 -2.88
N ASP A 69 -9.79 -12.60 -3.84
CA ASP A 69 -10.09 -14.01 -3.58
C ASP A 69 -8.97 -14.66 -2.73
N GLN A 70 -7.71 -14.32 -3.00
CA GLN A 70 -6.59 -14.78 -2.20
C GLN A 70 -6.65 -14.23 -0.77
N VAL A 71 -7.00 -12.95 -0.58
CA VAL A 71 -7.22 -12.35 0.76
C VAL A 71 -8.31 -13.13 1.50
N LYS A 72 -9.44 -13.42 0.85
CA LYS A 72 -10.53 -14.23 1.43
C LYS A 72 -10.08 -15.63 1.79
N LYS A 73 -9.30 -16.27 0.92
CA LYS A 73 -8.83 -17.65 1.11
C LYS A 73 -7.92 -17.81 2.32
N ILE A 74 -7.02 -16.86 2.57
CA ILE A 74 -5.98 -17.02 3.60
C ILE A 74 -6.35 -16.36 4.94
N ASN A 75 -7.34 -15.46 4.96
CA ASN A 75 -7.79 -14.78 6.18
C ASN A 75 -9.18 -15.30 6.61
N THR A 76 -9.31 -16.60 6.79
CA THR A 76 -10.61 -17.27 7.08
C THR A 76 -11.25 -16.82 8.40
N GLU A 77 -10.46 -16.28 9.33
CA GLU A 77 -10.93 -15.76 10.61
C GLU A 77 -11.37 -14.28 10.56
N TYR A 78 -11.28 -13.64 9.39
CA TYR A 78 -11.61 -12.22 9.23
C TYR A 78 -12.96 -12.04 8.54
N GLU A 79 -13.71 -11.04 9.00
CA GLU A 79 -14.83 -10.49 8.24
C GLU A 79 -14.28 -9.58 7.13
N ILE A 80 -14.57 -9.90 5.86
CA ILE A 80 -13.98 -9.22 4.72
C ILE A 80 -15.04 -8.45 3.96
N PHE A 81 -14.90 -7.12 3.95
CA PHE A 81 -15.76 -6.18 3.26
C PHE A 81 -15.10 -5.75 1.96
N PHE A 82 -15.53 -6.33 0.85
CA PHE A 82 -15.21 -5.82 -0.48
C PHE A 82 -16.31 -4.88 -0.93
N LEU A 83 -15.98 -3.59 -0.95
CA LEU A 83 -16.91 -2.48 -1.17
C LEU A 83 -16.66 -1.79 -2.51
N ASP A 84 -17.72 -1.25 -3.06
CA ASP A 84 -17.78 -0.42 -4.26
C ASP A 84 -18.59 0.86 -3.98
N ASP A 85 -18.84 1.67 -5.01
CA ASP A 85 -19.60 2.92 -4.87
C ASP A 85 -21.06 2.71 -4.43
N ASN A 86 -21.64 1.53 -4.65
CA ASN A 86 -23.02 1.23 -4.30
C ASN A 86 -23.14 0.72 -2.86
N THR A 87 -22.17 -0.09 -2.43
CA THR A 87 -22.18 -0.75 -1.11
C THR A 87 -21.52 0.08 -0.02
N ILE A 88 -20.66 1.04 -0.39
CA ILE A 88 -19.95 1.88 0.58
C ILE A 88 -20.87 2.77 1.42
N ILE A 89 -22.03 3.16 0.86
CA ILE A 89 -23.03 4.02 1.54
C ILE A 89 -23.59 3.41 2.84
N ASN A 90 -23.52 2.08 2.96
CA ASN A 90 -23.94 1.38 4.17
C ASN A 90 -22.98 1.60 5.35
N TYR A 91 -21.72 1.94 5.08
CA TYR A 91 -20.66 2.01 6.08
C TYR A 91 -20.05 3.40 6.25
N CYS A 92 -19.82 4.11 5.15
CA CYS A 92 -19.22 5.44 5.13
C CYS A 92 -20.33 6.50 5.02
N LYS A 93 -20.31 7.47 5.93
CA LYS A 93 -21.31 8.56 6.01
C LYS A 93 -20.75 9.93 5.62
N ILE A 94 -19.58 9.96 4.99
CA ILE A 94 -19.03 11.19 4.44
C ILE A 94 -19.96 11.71 3.36
N ASP A 95 -20.39 12.97 3.49
CA ASP A 95 -21.04 13.69 2.40
C ASP A 95 -19.98 14.10 1.37
N PHE A 96 -19.90 13.37 0.27
CA PHE A 96 -18.92 13.66 -0.78
C PHE A 96 -19.26 14.92 -1.60
N ASN A 97 -20.46 15.48 -1.46
CA ASN A 97 -20.88 16.65 -2.22
C ASN A 97 -20.22 17.95 -1.74
N VAL A 98 -19.64 17.96 -0.53
CA VAL A 98 -18.93 19.13 0.01
C VAL A 98 -17.54 19.35 -0.60
N PHE A 99 -17.09 18.42 -1.45
CA PHE A 99 -15.77 18.49 -2.08
C PHE A 99 -15.89 18.84 -3.56
N HIS A 100 -15.00 19.69 -4.05
CA HIS A 100 -14.84 19.94 -5.48
C HIS A 100 -14.09 18.77 -6.13
N GLU A 101 -14.75 18.05 -7.04
CA GLU A 101 -14.20 16.99 -7.92
C GLU A 101 -13.07 16.15 -7.30
N LEU A 102 -13.45 15.16 -6.48
CA LEU A 102 -12.47 14.23 -5.92
C LEU A 102 -11.92 13.28 -6.99
N THR A 103 -10.59 13.14 -7.01
CA THR A 103 -9.98 12.00 -7.71
C THR A 103 -10.37 10.69 -7.03
N PRO A 104 -10.40 9.55 -7.76
CA PRO A 104 -10.68 8.24 -7.17
C PRO A 104 -9.79 7.89 -5.96
N GLN A 105 -8.53 8.35 -5.98
CA GLN A 105 -7.61 8.14 -4.88
C GLN A 105 -8.01 8.96 -3.64
N GLN A 106 -8.31 10.24 -3.80
CA GLN A 106 -8.72 11.09 -2.67
C GLN A 106 -10.02 10.59 -2.03
N LYS A 107 -10.98 10.14 -2.84
CA LYS A 107 -12.20 9.50 -2.35
C LYS A 107 -11.88 8.23 -1.54
N SER A 108 -11.01 7.37 -2.07
CA SER A 108 -10.55 6.15 -1.38
C SER A 108 -9.80 6.48 -0.08
N ASP A 109 -8.99 7.54 -0.06
CA ASP A 109 -8.28 8.02 1.13
C ASP A 109 -9.24 8.47 2.23
N LEU A 110 -10.28 9.23 1.90
CA LEU A 110 -11.32 9.63 2.86
C LEU A 110 -12.11 8.43 3.39
N ILE A 111 -12.58 7.55 2.50
CA ILE A 111 -13.31 6.33 2.87
C ILE A 111 -12.48 5.49 3.84
N ARG A 112 -11.20 5.27 3.53
CA ARG A 112 -10.29 4.49 4.36
C ARG A 112 -10.24 5.00 5.79
N PHE A 113 -9.99 6.28 5.97
CA PHE A 113 -9.84 6.83 7.31
C PHE A 113 -11.16 6.86 8.07
N ASP A 114 -12.29 7.08 7.38
CA ASP A 114 -13.62 7.01 7.99
C ASP A 114 -13.97 5.61 8.48
N LEU A 115 -13.75 4.58 7.66
CA LEU A 115 -14.02 3.20 8.04
C LEU A 115 -13.13 2.76 9.21
N LEU A 116 -11.83 3.09 9.17
CA LEU A 116 -10.90 2.75 10.25
C LEU A 116 -11.26 3.46 11.56
N TYR A 117 -11.61 4.75 11.51
CA TYR A 117 -12.05 5.47 12.70
C TYR A 117 -13.35 4.88 13.27
N ASN A 118 -14.33 4.56 12.43
CA ASN A 118 -15.64 4.13 12.93
C ASN A 118 -15.68 2.68 13.38
N TYR A 119 -14.98 1.79 12.67
CA TYR A 119 -15.10 0.34 12.86
C TYR A 119 -13.80 -0.36 13.24
N GLY A 120 -12.66 0.33 13.12
CA GLY A 120 -11.34 -0.29 13.25
C GLY A 120 -11.10 -1.38 12.21
N GLY A 121 -10.17 -2.27 12.52
CA GLY A 121 -9.75 -3.36 11.65
C GLY A 121 -8.60 -2.96 10.75
N ILE A 122 -8.52 -3.58 9.58
CA ILE A 122 -7.44 -3.43 8.61
C ILE A 122 -8.00 -2.88 7.32
N TRP A 123 -7.50 -1.74 6.85
CA TRP A 123 -7.63 -1.37 5.45
C TRP A 123 -6.59 -2.10 4.63
N LEU A 124 -7.01 -2.64 3.48
CA LEU A 124 -6.13 -3.27 2.51
C LEU A 124 -6.50 -2.83 1.09
N ASP A 125 -5.59 -2.14 0.41
CA ASP A 125 -5.80 -1.82 -1.00
C ASP A 125 -5.98 -3.10 -1.85
N ALA A 126 -6.95 -3.11 -2.77
CA ALA A 126 -7.30 -4.30 -3.57
C ALA A 126 -6.17 -4.84 -4.46
N SER A 127 -5.16 -4.02 -4.79
CA SER A 127 -4.03 -4.41 -5.65
C SER A 127 -2.84 -4.97 -4.88
N ILE A 128 -3.09 -5.68 -3.78
CA ILE A 128 -2.08 -6.36 -2.96
C ILE A 128 -2.16 -7.86 -3.21
N ILE A 129 -1.04 -8.45 -3.62
CA ILE A 129 -0.89 -9.92 -3.64
C ILE A 129 -0.47 -10.34 -2.24
N LEU A 130 -1.24 -11.23 -1.62
CA LEU A 130 -1.05 -11.66 -0.24
C LEU A 130 -0.59 -13.13 -0.19
N TYR A 131 0.54 -13.39 0.48
CA TYR A 131 1.16 -14.72 0.61
C TYR A 131 1.06 -15.30 2.04
N ARG A 132 0.75 -14.45 3.02
CA ARG A 132 0.54 -14.81 4.43
C ARG A 132 -0.70 -14.11 4.94
N ASP A 133 -1.46 -14.76 5.82
CA ASP A 133 -2.56 -14.13 6.55
C ASP A 133 -2.11 -12.85 7.28
N LEU A 134 -3.06 -12.03 7.71
CA LEU A 134 -2.76 -10.76 8.39
C LEU A 134 -2.69 -10.86 9.92
N ASN A 135 -2.73 -12.06 10.50
CA ASN A 135 -2.63 -12.22 11.97
C ASN A 135 -1.27 -11.75 12.49
N TRP A 136 -0.21 -11.78 11.67
CA TRP A 136 1.09 -11.23 12.07
C TRP A 136 1.03 -9.74 12.42
N ILE A 137 0.10 -8.95 11.84
CA ILE A 137 -0.10 -7.54 12.20
C ILE A 137 -0.66 -7.44 13.62
N LEU A 138 -1.68 -8.25 13.92
CA LEU A 138 -2.34 -8.26 15.23
C LEU A 138 -1.37 -8.69 16.33
N GLN A 139 -0.61 -9.76 16.07
CA GLN A 139 0.41 -10.28 16.98
C GLN A 139 1.50 -9.23 17.23
N LEU A 140 2.00 -8.60 16.17
CA LEU A 140 3.03 -7.58 16.28
C LEU A 140 2.58 -6.37 17.11
N CYS A 141 1.35 -5.90 16.89
CA CYS A 141 0.74 -4.84 17.69
C CYS A 141 0.58 -5.25 19.15
N GLN A 142 0.12 -6.47 19.41
CA GLN A 142 -0.07 -7.00 20.76
C GLN A 142 1.26 -7.09 21.53
N ASP A 143 2.27 -7.74 20.93
CA ASP A 143 3.58 -7.95 21.54
C ASP A 143 4.29 -6.63 21.87
N ASN A 144 4.07 -5.60 21.05
CA ASN A 144 4.71 -4.30 21.20
C ASN A 144 3.82 -3.25 21.87
N LYS A 145 2.62 -3.64 22.33
CA LYS A 145 1.62 -2.74 22.93
C LYS A 145 1.36 -1.50 22.07
N LYS A 146 0.99 -1.74 20.81
CA LYS A 146 0.64 -0.73 19.81
C LYS A 146 -0.82 -0.87 19.36
N GLU A 147 -1.56 0.23 19.30
CA GLU A 147 -2.95 0.33 18.86
C GLU A 147 -3.07 0.38 17.33
N CYS A 148 -2.00 0.79 16.66
CA CYS A 148 -1.98 0.99 15.22
C CYS A 148 -0.82 0.23 14.54
N PHE A 149 -1.04 -0.16 13.30
CA PHE A 149 0.01 -0.62 12.39
C PHE A 149 -0.07 0.11 11.05
N ALA A 150 1.08 0.41 10.46
CA ALA A 150 1.19 0.83 9.07
C ALA A 150 2.58 0.51 8.51
N PHE A 151 2.75 0.73 7.20
CA PHE A 151 4.08 0.83 6.61
C PHE A 151 4.54 2.28 6.54
N TYR A 152 5.84 2.52 6.42
CA TYR A 152 6.41 3.83 6.13
C TYR A 152 7.39 3.77 4.95
N ARG A 153 7.59 4.92 4.29
CA ARG A 153 8.52 5.09 3.16
C ARG A 153 9.85 5.66 3.62
N LYS A 154 10.89 4.83 3.67
CA LYS A 154 12.24 5.27 4.06
C LYS A 154 12.80 6.35 3.11
N PRO A 155 12.69 6.25 1.77
CA PRO A 155 13.18 7.31 0.86
C PRO A 155 12.44 8.64 1.00
N ASN A 156 11.21 8.64 1.52
CA ASN A 156 10.42 9.86 1.71
C ASN A 156 10.63 10.47 3.11
N THR A 157 11.22 9.71 4.04
CA THR A 157 11.37 10.09 5.46
C THR A 157 12.76 10.64 5.73
N ILE A 158 12.82 11.89 6.19
CA ILE A 158 14.00 12.54 6.77
C ILE A 158 13.91 12.50 8.29
N PHE A 159 12.73 12.82 8.84
CA PHE A 159 12.51 12.92 10.29
C PHE A 159 11.78 11.67 10.79
N PHE A 160 12.50 10.79 11.48
CA PHE A 160 11.98 9.48 11.89
C PHE A 160 11.00 9.52 13.06
N ASP A 161 10.98 10.62 13.84
CA ASP A 161 9.92 10.89 14.83
C ASP A 161 8.58 11.20 14.16
N PHE A 162 8.61 11.54 12.85
CA PHE A 162 7.44 11.86 12.07
C PHE A 162 7.51 11.20 10.67
N PRO A 163 7.51 9.87 10.61
CA PRO A 163 7.78 9.13 9.39
C PRO A 163 6.70 9.37 8.34
N VAL A 164 7.05 9.26 7.06
CA VAL A 164 6.07 9.31 5.97
C VAL A 164 5.35 7.96 5.91
N ILE A 165 4.17 7.90 6.54
CA ILE A 165 3.31 6.73 6.66
C ILE A 165 2.59 6.44 5.33
N GLU A 166 2.64 5.19 4.90
CA GLU A 166 1.85 4.67 3.79
C GLU A 166 0.40 4.45 4.22
N ASN A 167 -0.54 4.78 3.34
CA ASN A 167 -1.97 4.60 3.63
C ASN A 167 -2.60 3.38 2.92
N TRP A 168 -1.87 2.60 2.12
CA TRP A 168 -2.45 1.45 1.39
C TRP A 168 -2.66 0.19 2.25
N LEU A 169 -2.08 0.12 3.45
CA LEU A 169 -2.39 -0.87 4.48
C LEU A 169 -2.23 -0.22 5.85
N LEU A 170 -3.33 -0.16 6.58
CA LEU A 170 -3.42 0.48 7.90
C LEU A 170 -4.24 -0.44 8.80
N ALA A 171 -3.85 -0.59 10.06
CA ALA A 171 -4.64 -1.31 11.05
C ALA A 171 -4.82 -0.47 12.31
N THR A 172 -6.00 -0.51 12.92
CA THR A 172 -6.28 0.19 14.18
C THR A 172 -7.50 -0.35 14.90
N SER A 173 -7.61 -0.07 16.21
CA SER A 173 -8.86 -0.20 16.94
C SER A 173 -9.86 0.90 16.53
N ALA A 174 -11.15 0.63 16.70
CA ALA A 174 -12.16 1.65 16.47
C ALA A 174 -11.96 2.87 17.40
N LYS A 175 -12.39 4.04 16.93
CA LYS A 175 -12.33 5.33 17.64
C LYS A 175 -10.92 5.80 18.00
N ASN A 176 -9.92 5.39 17.23
CA ASN A 176 -8.57 5.91 17.37
C ASN A 176 -8.47 7.36 16.86
N ASN A 177 -8.07 8.30 17.72
CA ASN A 177 -8.05 9.74 17.42
C ASN A 177 -7.10 10.12 16.28
N PHE A 178 -6.00 9.41 16.11
CA PHE A 178 -5.07 9.68 15.01
C PHE A 178 -5.77 9.55 13.65
N PHE A 179 -6.58 8.51 13.46
CA PHE A 179 -7.32 8.30 12.21
C PHE A 179 -8.44 9.32 12.02
N LYS A 180 -9.06 9.78 13.11
CA LYS A 180 -10.01 10.90 13.07
C LYS A 180 -9.32 12.16 12.57
N PHE A 181 -8.20 12.55 13.19
CA PHE A 181 -7.48 13.76 12.83
C PHE A 181 -6.88 13.70 11.43
N TRP A 182 -6.41 12.52 11.01
CA TRP A 182 -5.95 12.33 9.63
C TRP A 182 -7.09 12.48 8.61
N ARG A 183 -8.25 11.87 8.88
CA ARG A 183 -9.46 12.06 8.05
C ARG A 183 -9.87 13.52 7.98
N ASP A 184 -9.97 14.18 9.14
CA ASP A 184 -10.48 15.55 9.25
C ASP A 184 -9.52 16.56 8.59
N GLU A 185 -8.19 16.39 8.75
CA GLU A 185 -7.19 17.23 8.09
C GLU A 185 -7.17 17.01 6.57
N LEU A 186 -7.32 15.77 6.09
CA LEU A 186 -7.48 15.49 4.66
C LEU A 186 -8.78 16.09 4.12
N SER A 187 -9.89 15.94 4.85
CA SER A 187 -11.17 16.52 4.48
C SER A 187 -11.05 18.04 4.34
N TYR A 188 -10.42 18.72 5.31
CA TYR A 188 -10.15 20.15 5.22
C TYR A 188 -9.30 20.50 3.99
N ALA A 189 -8.21 19.77 3.74
CA ALA A 189 -7.34 19.99 2.58
C ALA A 189 -8.09 19.88 1.24
N LEU A 190 -9.05 18.96 1.15
CA LEU A 190 -9.86 18.75 -0.05
C LEU A 190 -10.99 19.80 -0.16
N THR A 191 -11.60 20.21 0.95
CA THR A 191 -12.65 21.25 0.95
C THR A 191 -12.11 22.60 0.49
N ILE A 192 -10.93 23.03 0.98
CA ILE A 192 -10.35 24.31 0.56
C ILE A 192 -9.65 24.24 -0.81
N GLY A 193 -9.50 23.04 -1.36
CA GLY A 193 -8.74 22.76 -2.57
C GLY A 193 -7.26 22.45 -2.30
N VAL A 194 -6.76 21.40 -2.95
CA VAL A 194 -5.39 20.88 -2.78
C VAL A 194 -4.31 21.96 -2.96
N ASP A 195 -4.47 22.83 -3.94
CA ASP A 195 -3.48 23.87 -4.24
C ASP A 195 -3.44 24.96 -3.16
N ASN A 196 -4.61 25.39 -2.68
CA ASN A 196 -4.71 26.32 -1.56
C ASN A 196 -4.13 25.71 -0.29
N TYR A 197 -4.39 24.42 -0.03
CA TYR A 197 -3.82 23.72 1.11
C TYR A 197 -2.29 23.66 1.04
N LEU A 198 -1.71 23.28 -0.10
CA LEU A 198 -0.26 23.24 -0.28
C LEU A 198 0.37 24.63 -0.19
N HIS A 199 -0.31 25.67 -0.68
CA HIS A 199 0.10 27.06 -0.49
C HIS A 199 0.12 27.43 1.01
N ASN A 200 -0.94 27.08 1.75
CA ASN A 200 -1.01 27.32 3.20
C ASN A 200 0.13 26.61 3.95
N ILE A 201 0.43 25.35 3.62
CA ILE A 201 1.55 24.62 4.23
C ILE A 201 2.89 25.30 3.88
N SER A 202 3.05 25.80 2.65
CA SER A 202 4.27 26.48 2.20
C SER A 202 4.54 27.79 2.97
N ASN A 203 3.49 28.43 3.49
CA ASN A 203 3.58 29.66 4.27
C ASN A 203 3.78 29.40 5.78
N LEU A 204 3.79 28.14 6.24
CA LEU A 204 4.13 27.82 7.63
C LEU A 204 5.63 27.96 7.90
N PRO A 205 6.05 28.17 9.15
CA PRO A 205 7.45 28.04 9.53
C PRO A 205 7.99 26.65 9.17
N ASN A 206 9.11 26.61 8.45
CA ASN A 206 9.80 25.38 8.03
C ASN A 206 8.91 24.38 7.25
N PRO A 207 8.37 24.75 6.08
CA PRO A 207 7.42 23.92 5.31
C PRO A 207 8.00 22.55 4.91
N ASN A 208 9.32 22.46 4.76
CA ASN A 208 10.05 21.23 4.45
C ASN A 208 9.88 20.13 5.52
N LEU A 209 9.51 20.48 6.77
CA LEU A 209 9.17 19.49 7.80
C LEU A 209 7.92 18.69 7.45
N TYR A 210 6.96 19.32 6.75
CA TYR A 210 5.70 18.70 6.33
C TYR A 210 5.83 17.99 4.99
N PHE A 211 6.61 18.54 4.06
CA PHE A 211 6.80 17.94 2.74
C PHE A 211 7.82 16.80 2.73
N GLN A 212 8.84 16.85 3.60
CA GLN A 212 9.97 15.91 3.62
C GLN A 212 10.50 15.61 2.20
N LYS A 213 10.56 14.34 1.79
CA LYS A 213 10.89 13.92 0.43
C LYS A 213 9.68 13.37 -0.33
N ILE A 214 8.46 13.73 0.08
CA ILE A 214 7.24 13.36 -0.63
C ILE A 214 7.27 14.02 -2.01
N LYS A 215 7.32 13.18 -3.05
CA LYS A 215 7.22 13.64 -4.44
C LYS A 215 5.76 13.79 -4.81
N ASN A 216 5.44 14.64 -5.79
CA ASN A 216 4.07 14.83 -6.30
C ASN A 216 3.05 15.10 -5.17
N LEU A 217 3.25 16.21 -4.45
CA LEU A 217 2.46 16.58 -3.27
C LEU A 217 0.95 16.61 -3.52
N LYS A 218 0.50 16.99 -4.73
CA LYS A 218 -0.92 16.98 -5.08
C LYS A 218 -1.51 15.57 -5.06
N TYR A 219 -0.79 14.61 -5.64
CA TYR A 219 -1.20 13.20 -5.66
C TYR A 219 -1.12 12.57 -4.26
N PHE A 220 -0.11 12.93 -3.47
CA PHE A 220 0.08 12.41 -2.11
C PHE A 220 -0.39 13.40 -1.03
N ILE A 221 -1.49 14.11 -1.28
CA ILE A 221 -2.00 15.13 -0.36
C ILE A 221 -2.34 14.54 1.02
N ALA A 222 -2.82 13.28 1.07
CA ALA A 222 -3.05 12.55 2.31
C ALA A 222 -1.77 12.41 3.15
N TYR A 223 -0.58 12.36 2.53
CA TYR A 223 0.68 12.18 3.26
C TYR A 223 1.10 13.52 3.87
N VAL A 224 0.86 14.63 3.16
CA VAL A 224 1.06 15.99 3.68
C VAL A 224 0.12 16.26 4.86
N ALA A 225 -1.16 15.89 4.74
CA ALA A 225 -2.12 15.98 5.83
C ALA A 225 -1.67 15.15 7.05
N CYS A 226 -1.21 13.91 6.83
CA CYS A 226 -0.62 13.07 7.88
C CYS A 226 0.54 13.77 8.58
N GLN A 227 1.45 14.37 7.83
CA GLN A 227 2.62 15.06 8.39
C GLN A 227 2.24 16.22 9.29
N LYS A 228 1.18 16.96 8.95
CA LYS A 228 0.64 18.01 9.82
C LYS A 228 -0.01 17.46 11.08
N VAL A 229 -0.74 16.34 10.98
CA VAL A 229 -1.35 15.66 12.14
C VAL A 229 -0.28 15.12 13.09
N LEU A 230 0.77 14.47 12.56
CA LEU A 230 1.87 13.93 13.35
C LEU A 230 2.60 14.99 14.20
N ARG A 231 2.55 16.28 13.81
CA ARG A 231 3.11 17.39 14.61
C ARG A 231 2.22 17.84 15.77
N LYS A 232 0.95 17.44 15.78
CA LYS A 232 0.00 17.74 16.85
C LYS A 232 -0.20 16.57 17.79
N GLU A 233 -0.26 15.36 17.26
CA GLU A 233 -0.46 14.13 18.03
C GLU A 233 0.44 13.02 17.48
N ILE A 234 1.25 12.44 18.37
CA ILE A 234 2.07 11.28 18.05
C ILE A 234 1.22 10.02 18.26
N PRO A 235 0.90 9.25 17.21
CA PRO A 235 0.11 8.04 17.35
C PRO A 235 0.90 6.95 18.09
N ASN A 236 0.18 6.13 18.86
CA ASN A 236 0.70 4.86 19.34
C ASN A 236 0.65 3.83 18.20
N ILE A 237 1.76 3.72 17.44
CA ILE A 237 1.82 2.96 16.18
C ILE A 237 3.10 2.14 16.05
N TYR A 238 2.97 0.97 15.43
CA TYR A 238 4.07 0.17 14.91
C TYR A 238 4.20 0.39 13.41
N LEU A 239 5.40 0.74 12.94
CA LEU A 239 5.69 0.94 11.53
C LEU A 239 6.78 0.00 11.02
N ILE A 240 6.62 -0.48 9.79
CA ILE A 240 7.62 -1.26 9.06
C ILE A 240 8.03 -0.53 7.78
N ASN A 241 9.31 -0.65 7.40
CA ASN A 241 9.80 -0.12 6.14
C ASN A 241 9.27 -0.96 4.96
N CYS A 242 8.39 -0.39 4.13
CA CYS A 242 7.86 -1.13 2.98
C CYS A 242 8.85 -1.33 1.84
N ASP A 243 9.93 -0.54 1.78
CA ASP A 243 10.91 -0.59 0.68
C ASP A 243 11.71 -1.89 0.62
N LYS A 244 11.74 -2.65 1.73
CA LYS A 244 12.45 -3.92 1.88
C LYS A 244 11.52 -5.16 1.89
N ASN A 245 10.21 -4.97 1.75
CA ASN A 245 9.22 -6.05 1.66
C ASN A 245 8.17 -5.77 0.58
N ALA A 246 7.09 -5.04 0.87
CA ALA A 246 5.95 -4.79 -0.01
C ALA A 246 6.33 -4.16 -1.35
N PHE A 247 7.39 -3.35 -1.36
CA PHE A 247 7.96 -2.70 -2.55
C PHE A 247 9.35 -3.22 -2.95
N LEU A 248 9.80 -4.34 -2.37
CA LEU A 248 11.15 -4.85 -2.58
C LEU A 248 11.49 -5.02 -4.07
N TYR A 249 10.69 -5.78 -4.81
CA TYR A 249 10.97 -6.11 -6.21
C TYR A 249 10.82 -4.91 -7.15
N GLN A 250 10.00 -3.95 -6.76
CA GLN A 250 9.81 -2.67 -7.43
C GLN A 250 11.07 -1.79 -7.27
N ASN A 251 11.76 -1.93 -6.14
CA ASN A 251 12.91 -1.13 -5.76
C ASN A 251 14.27 -1.68 -6.23
N ILE A 252 14.37 -2.95 -6.64
CA ILE A 252 15.63 -3.54 -7.15
C ILE A 252 16.18 -2.72 -8.33
N THR A 253 15.32 -2.38 -9.30
CA THR A 253 15.70 -1.50 -10.41
C THR A 253 14.50 -0.67 -10.85
N PRO A 254 14.21 0.46 -10.17
CA PRO A 254 12.96 1.21 -10.35
C PRO A 254 12.73 1.71 -11.79
N LYS A 255 13.81 1.94 -12.54
CA LYS A 255 13.79 2.39 -13.93
C LYS A 255 13.69 1.26 -14.95
N ASN A 256 13.66 -0.01 -14.51
CA ASN A 256 13.64 -1.17 -15.39
C ASN A 256 12.49 -2.12 -15.05
N LYS A 257 11.37 -1.93 -15.75
CA LYS A 257 10.17 -2.77 -15.57
C LYS A 257 10.40 -4.25 -15.87
N TYR A 258 11.42 -4.60 -16.66
CA TYR A 258 11.67 -6.00 -17.02
C TYR A 258 12.28 -6.80 -15.88
N VAL A 259 13.06 -6.17 -14.99
CA VAL A 259 13.56 -6.83 -13.76
C VAL A 259 12.40 -7.17 -12.85
N PHE A 260 11.45 -6.24 -12.69
CA PHE A 260 10.24 -6.49 -11.94
C PHE A 260 9.37 -7.60 -12.58
N LEU A 261 9.17 -7.57 -13.90
CA LEU A 261 8.46 -8.64 -14.63
C LEU A 261 9.16 -9.99 -14.49
N GLU A 262 10.49 -10.04 -14.54
CA GLU A 262 11.29 -11.27 -14.37
C GLU A 262 11.07 -11.89 -12.99
N ASN A 263 11.16 -11.10 -11.91
CA ASN A 263 10.87 -11.58 -10.56
C ASN A 263 9.41 -12.03 -10.40
N MET A 264 8.47 -11.30 -10.99
CA MET A 264 7.06 -11.61 -10.86
C MET A 264 6.65 -12.85 -11.67
N THR A 265 7.16 -13.01 -12.89
CA THR A 265 6.64 -14.01 -13.84
C THR A 265 7.56 -15.21 -14.10
N LEU A 266 8.84 -15.12 -13.78
CA LEU A 266 9.84 -16.09 -14.22
C LEU A 266 10.62 -16.71 -13.06
N ASN A 267 11.23 -15.90 -12.21
CA ASN A 267 12.12 -16.40 -11.17
C ASN A 267 11.38 -17.28 -10.16
N TYR A 268 12.12 -18.15 -9.48
CA TYR A 268 11.60 -18.92 -8.36
C TYR A 268 11.34 -18.02 -7.16
N ASN A 269 10.32 -18.36 -6.38
CA ASN A 269 10.07 -17.75 -5.08
C ASN A 269 11.33 -17.79 -4.19
N PRO A 270 11.55 -16.76 -3.38
CA PRO A 270 12.68 -16.73 -2.45
C PRO A 270 12.47 -17.75 -1.32
N SER A 271 13.53 -18.09 -0.58
CA SER A 271 13.40 -18.96 0.61
C SER A 271 12.60 -18.28 1.72
N GLN A 272 12.68 -16.95 1.82
CA GLN A 272 11.83 -16.13 2.68
C GLN A 272 10.92 -15.25 1.80
N PRO A 273 9.68 -15.71 1.51
CA PRO A 273 8.74 -14.94 0.71
C PRO A 273 8.29 -13.67 1.45
N PRO A 274 7.97 -12.60 0.70
CA PRO A 274 7.30 -11.46 1.31
C PRO A 274 5.93 -11.90 1.83
N HIS A 275 5.48 -11.34 2.95
CA HIS A 275 4.10 -11.55 3.40
C HIS A 275 3.10 -11.03 2.35
N LEU A 276 3.46 -9.94 1.67
CA LEU A 276 2.63 -9.29 0.66
C LEU A 276 3.47 -8.51 -0.36
N ILE A 277 2.91 -8.27 -1.54
CA ILE A 277 3.46 -7.36 -2.55
C ILE A 277 2.38 -6.35 -2.96
N LYS A 278 2.69 -5.06 -2.86
CA LYS A 278 1.80 -3.97 -3.31
C LYS A 278 2.05 -3.63 -4.78
N LEU A 279 1.08 -3.91 -5.65
CA LEU A 279 1.15 -3.51 -7.06
C LEU A 279 0.75 -2.03 -7.21
N ILE A 280 1.68 -1.19 -7.64
CA ILE A 280 1.41 0.22 -7.98
C ILE A 280 0.84 0.34 -9.41
N GLY A 281 0.07 1.40 -9.69
CA GLY A 281 -0.72 1.51 -10.93
C GLY A 281 0.06 1.32 -12.24
N SER A 282 1.25 1.92 -12.37
CA SER A 282 2.07 1.79 -13.59
C SER A 282 2.61 0.37 -13.81
N GLN A 283 2.90 -0.35 -12.73
CA GLN A 283 3.43 -1.71 -12.76
C GLN A 283 2.31 -2.74 -12.92
N ARG A 284 1.17 -2.53 -12.25
CA ARG A 284 -0.02 -3.36 -12.38
C ARG A 284 -0.42 -3.52 -13.85
N LYS A 285 -0.52 -2.42 -14.60
CA LYS A 285 -0.82 -2.46 -16.05
C LYS A 285 0.12 -3.36 -16.85
N ASN A 286 1.41 -3.41 -16.49
CA ASN A 286 2.37 -4.27 -17.17
C ASN A 286 2.18 -5.74 -16.78
N ILE A 287 1.95 -6.04 -15.50
CA ILE A 287 1.73 -7.42 -15.02
C ILE A 287 0.41 -8.00 -15.51
N GLU A 288 -0.67 -7.21 -15.49
CA GLU A 288 -2.02 -7.66 -15.88
C GLU A 288 -2.03 -8.28 -17.27
N HIS A 289 -1.26 -7.74 -18.21
CA HIS A 289 -1.10 -8.32 -19.54
C HIS A 289 -0.55 -9.76 -19.50
N TYR A 290 0.50 -10.00 -18.71
CA TYR A 290 1.08 -11.34 -18.56
C TYR A 290 0.16 -12.27 -17.77
N TYR A 291 -0.49 -11.75 -16.74
CA TYR A 291 -1.42 -12.49 -15.91
C TYR A 291 -2.60 -13.02 -16.72
N ASN A 292 -3.26 -12.14 -17.50
CA ASN A 292 -4.42 -12.48 -18.32
C ASN A 292 -4.07 -13.52 -19.41
N LEU A 293 -2.85 -13.46 -19.94
CA LEU A 293 -2.34 -14.43 -20.92
C LEU A 293 -1.79 -15.72 -20.28
N LYS A 294 -1.87 -15.86 -18.95
CA LYS A 294 -1.25 -16.96 -18.18
C LYS A 294 0.25 -17.13 -18.50
N LYS A 295 0.94 -16.03 -18.79
CA LYS A 295 2.38 -15.98 -19.10
C LYS A 295 3.20 -15.73 -17.85
N PHE A 296 3.18 -16.72 -16.96
CA PHE A 296 4.06 -16.79 -15.79
C PHE A 296 4.41 -18.26 -15.51
N LYS A 297 5.55 -18.51 -14.87
CA LYS A 297 6.03 -19.84 -14.55
C LYS A 297 5.50 -20.30 -13.20
N LYS A 298 5.33 -21.62 -13.05
CA LYS A 298 5.00 -22.24 -11.77
C LYS A 298 6.04 -21.87 -10.70
N ASN A 299 5.60 -21.61 -9.47
CA ASN A 299 6.44 -21.15 -8.35
C ASN A 299 7.13 -19.80 -8.58
N SER A 300 6.59 -18.95 -9.44
CA SER A 300 6.95 -17.53 -9.50
C SER A 300 6.05 -16.72 -8.57
N LEU A 301 6.41 -15.47 -8.28
CA LEU A 301 5.60 -14.63 -7.38
C LEU A 301 4.18 -14.38 -7.95
N LEU A 302 4.01 -14.35 -9.26
CA LEU A 302 2.70 -14.17 -9.90
C LEU A 302 1.87 -15.47 -9.94
N ASP A 303 2.47 -16.61 -9.62
CA ASP A 303 1.80 -17.89 -9.35
C ASP A 303 1.33 -17.94 -7.88
N PHE A 304 0.60 -16.89 -7.45
CA PHE A 304 0.20 -16.69 -6.04
C PHE A 304 -1.14 -17.34 -5.70
N LYS A 305 -1.93 -17.69 -6.71
CA LYS A 305 -3.16 -18.45 -6.47
C LYS A 305 -2.73 -19.82 -5.96
N LEU A 306 -2.90 -20.05 -4.66
CA LEU A 306 -2.72 -21.36 -4.07
C LEU A 306 -3.60 -22.33 -4.86
N ASN A 307 -3.02 -23.18 -5.69
CA ASN A 307 -3.77 -24.23 -6.38
C ASN A 307 -4.43 -25.08 -5.29
N CYS A 308 -5.76 -25.17 -5.31
CA CYS A 308 -6.47 -26.21 -4.59
C CYS A 308 -5.99 -27.53 -5.20
N ASN A 309 -4.99 -28.16 -4.60
CA ASN A 309 -4.57 -29.55 -4.74
C ASN A 309 -3.27 -29.71 -3.95
N ASN A 310 -3.44 -29.94 -2.64
CA ASN A 310 -2.81 -31.03 -1.91
C ASN A 310 -3.62 -31.26 -0.65
#